data_AF-A0AAD6YE40-F1
#
_entry.id   AF-A0AAD6YE40-F1
#
_cell.length_a   1.000
_cell.length_b   1.000
_cell.length_c   1.000
_cell.angle_alpha   90.00
_cell.angle_beta   90.00
_cell.angle_gamma   90.00
#
_symmetry.space_group_name_H-M   'P 1'
#
loop_
_entity.id
_entity.type
_entity.pdbx_description
1 polymer ?
#
loop_
_entity_poly.entity_id
_entity_poly.type
_entity_poly.pdbx_seq_one_letter_code
_entity_poly.pdbx_strand_id
1 'polypeptide(L)'
;MACLFCRTRKIGCIRPPEDAPDQSCNQCARRKRTLCRYPTESRRGHHARDRMNARKFLGYQKSDEPAQDKTADAPVSSPRPLPAS
;
A
#
# COMPACT_ATOMS: atom_id res chain seq x y z
N MET A 1 -7.68 2.67 9.98
CA MET A 1 -7.34 3.71 8.96
C MET A 1 -7.03 5.02 9.66
N ALA A 2 -6.05 5.81 9.19
CA ALA A 2 -5.72 7.12 9.77
C ALA A 2 -6.71 8.22 9.34
N CYS A 3 -6.92 9.23 10.18
CA CYS A 3 -7.72 10.41 9.85
C CYS A 3 -7.05 11.27 8.76
N LEU A 4 -7.82 12.16 8.13
CA LEU A 4 -7.33 13.03 7.05
C LEU A 4 -6.16 13.91 7.50
N PHE A 5 -6.22 14.47 8.69
CA PHE A 5 -5.15 15.31 9.23
C PHE A 5 -3.83 14.53 9.39
N CYS A 6 -3.89 13.35 10.01
CA CYS A 6 -2.72 12.51 10.20
C CYS A 6 -2.15 12.00 8.87
N ARG A 7 -2.99 11.77 7.85
CA ARG A 7 -2.54 11.45 6.49
C ARG A 7 -1.75 12.60 5.87
N THR A 8 -2.27 13.83 5.89
CA THR A 8 -1.61 15.00 5.30
C THR A 8 -0.28 15.29 5.99
N ARG A 9 -0.23 15.17 7.32
CA ARG A 9 0.97 15.40 8.12
C ARG A 9 1.93 14.20 8.17
N LYS A 10 1.55 13.06 7.59
CA LYS A 10 2.29 11.78 7.66
C LYS A 10 2.72 11.40 9.08
N ILE A 11 1.82 11.57 10.05
CA ILE A 11 2.04 11.23 11.46
C ILE A 11 1.24 9.99 11.85
N GLY A 12 1.69 9.29 12.90
CA GLY A 12 0.95 8.17 13.49
C GLY A 12 -0.45 8.61 13.96
N CYS A 13 -1.48 7.85 13.60
CA CYS A 13 -2.86 8.10 14.00
C CYS A 13 -3.31 7.02 14.98
N ILE A 14 -3.50 7.39 16.24
CA ILE A 14 -3.97 6.49 17.30
C ILE A 14 -5.46 6.81 17.52
N ARG A 15 -6.33 5.84 17.20
CA ARG A 15 -7.78 5.95 17.41
C ARG A 15 -8.07 5.89 18.92
N PRO A 16 -8.95 6.74 19.46
CA PRO A 16 -9.37 6.66 20.85
C PRO A 16 -10.26 5.42 21.07
N PRO A 17 -10.49 5.01 22.33
CA PRO A 17 -11.51 4.03 22.66
C PRO A 17 -12.91 4.51 22.25
N GLU A 18 -13.79 3.55 21.94
CA GLU A 18 -15.11 3.76 21.34
C GLU A 18 -16.07 4.57 22.24
N ASP A 19 -15.80 4.61 23.55
CA ASP A 19 -16.59 5.33 24.56
C ASP A 19 -16.27 6.84 24.65
N ALA A 20 -15.32 7.35 23.86
CA ALA A 20 -14.93 8.76 23.91
C ALA A 20 -15.91 9.65 23.13
N PRO A 21 -16.49 10.71 23.76
CA PRO A 21 -17.53 11.54 23.15
C PRO A 21 -17.05 12.29 21.89
N ASP A 22 -15.76 12.59 21.80
CA ASP A 22 -15.21 13.39 20.70
C ASP A 22 -14.80 12.56 19.47
N GLN A 23 -14.75 11.21 19.59
CA GLN A 23 -14.21 10.27 18.59
C GLN A 23 -12.91 10.75 17.88
N SER A 24 -12.14 11.60 18.55
CA SER A 24 -11.00 12.29 17.97
C SER A 24 -9.71 11.53 18.27
N CYS A 25 -8.85 11.37 17.26
CA CYS A 25 -7.56 10.72 17.45
C CYS A 25 -6.71 11.51 18.46
N ASN A 26 -5.87 10.81 19.24
CA ASN A 26 -5.05 11.43 20.30
C ASN A 26 -4.20 12.61 19.76
N GLN A 27 -3.74 12.51 18.50
CA GLN A 27 -2.99 13.57 17.83
C GLN A 27 -3.81 14.82 17.48
N CYS A 28 -5.11 14.66 17.22
CA CYS A 28 -6.04 15.77 16.99
C CYS A 28 -6.49 16.37 18.33
N ALA A 29 -6.77 15.53 19.33
CA ALA A 29 -7.13 15.95 20.67
C ALA A 29 -6.05 16.84 21.31
N ARG A 30 -4.78 16.37 21.30
CA ARG A 30 -3.64 17.12 21.85
C ARG A 30 -3.37 18.44 21.13
N ARG A 31 -3.71 18.53 19.85
CA ARG A 31 -3.56 19.75 19.04
C ARG A 31 -4.82 20.61 18.98
N LYS A 32 -5.86 20.26 19.75
CA LYS A 32 -7.18 20.93 19.79
C LYS A 32 -7.75 21.15 18.38
N ARG A 33 -7.62 20.16 17.49
CA ARG A 33 -8.12 20.24 16.12
C ARG A 33 -9.54 19.70 16.03
N THR A 34 -10.46 20.56 15.56
CA THR A 34 -11.88 20.24 15.34
C THR A 34 -12.14 19.34 14.12
N LEU A 35 -11.20 19.24 13.18
CA LEU A 35 -11.37 18.50 11.91
C LEU A 35 -10.81 17.06 11.96
N CYS A 36 -11.12 16.30 13.02
CA CYS A 36 -10.73 14.89 13.09
C CYS A 36 -11.69 13.99 12.31
N ARG A 37 -11.61 14.03 10.97
CA ARG A 37 -12.43 13.17 10.09
C ARG A 37 -11.68 11.95 9.61
N TYR A 38 -12.25 10.78 9.83
CA TYR A 38 -11.78 9.54 9.21
C TYR A 38 -12.39 9.41 7.81
N PRO A 39 -11.62 8.98 6.80
CA PRO A 39 -12.21 8.64 5.51
C PRO A 39 -13.26 7.52 5.68
N THR A 40 -14.31 7.53 4.88
CA THR A 40 -15.32 6.45 4.84
C THR A 40 -14.94 5.37 3.84
N GLU A 41 -14.30 5.76 2.73
CA GLU A 41 -13.86 4.84 1.70
C GLU A 41 -12.34 4.60 1.71
N SER A 42 -11.96 3.33 1.64
CA SER A 42 -10.58 2.92 1.45
C SER A 42 -10.34 2.61 -0.03
N ARG A 43 -9.64 3.51 -0.74
CA ARG A 43 -9.14 3.23 -2.10
C ARG A 43 -7.99 2.20 -2.15
N ARG A 44 -7.58 1.63 -1.01
CA ARG A 44 -6.56 0.59 -0.99
C ARG A 44 -7.09 -0.65 -1.71
N GLY A 45 -6.36 -1.14 -2.69
CA GLY A 45 -6.73 -2.33 -3.46
C GLY A 45 -7.66 -2.08 -4.65
N HIS A 46 -8.15 -0.85 -4.87
CA HIS A 46 -8.98 -0.55 -6.03
C HIS A 46 -8.22 -0.78 -7.34
N HIS A 47 -6.98 -0.28 -7.49
CA HIS A 47 -6.19 -0.53 -8.70
C HIS A 47 -5.97 -2.03 -9.04
N ALA A 48 -5.91 -2.91 -8.03
CA ALA A 48 -5.79 -4.35 -8.24
C ALA A 48 -7.13 -4.96 -8.72
N ARG A 49 -8.25 -4.53 -8.11
CA ARG A 49 -9.60 -4.96 -8.50
C ARG A 49 -10.01 -4.39 -9.85
N ASP A 50 -9.69 -3.14 -10.14
CA ASP A 50 -9.96 -2.46 -11.40
C ASP A 50 -9.21 -3.16 -12.54
N ARG A 51 -7.95 -3.58 -12.34
CA ARG A 51 -7.22 -4.42 -13.29
C ARG A 51 -7.89 -5.78 -13.49
N MET A 52 -8.37 -6.42 -12.42
CA MET A 52 -9.04 -7.72 -12.51
C MET A 52 -10.41 -7.62 -13.19
N ASN A 53 -11.16 -6.55 -12.92
CA ASN A 53 -12.46 -6.26 -13.52
C ASN A 53 -12.33 -5.80 -14.97
N ALA A 54 -11.32 -4.98 -15.31
CA ALA A 54 -11.01 -4.63 -16.68
C ALA A 54 -10.70 -5.88 -17.53
N ARG A 55 -9.91 -6.83 -16.98
CA ARG A 55 -9.68 -8.13 -17.63
C ARG A 55 -10.95 -8.95 -17.86
N LYS A 56 -11.95 -8.85 -16.96
CA LYS A 56 -13.22 -9.59 -17.08
C LYS A 56 -14.24 -8.94 -18.01
N PHE A 57 -14.34 -7.61 -18.02
CA PHE A 57 -15.43 -6.90 -18.71
C PHE A 57 -15.05 -6.40 -20.10
N LEU A 58 -13.77 -6.06 -20.35
CA LEU A 58 -13.31 -5.62 -21.68
C LEU A 58 -12.90 -6.79 -22.60
N GLY A 59 -13.10 -8.04 -22.19
CA GLY A 59 -12.86 -9.20 -23.06
C GLY A 59 -11.46 -9.25 -23.68
N TYR A 60 -10.42 -8.79 -22.97
CA TYR A 60 -9.05 -8.88 -23.47
C TYR A 60 -8.61 -10.34 -23.49
N GLN A 61 -8.83 -11.02 -24.61
CA GLN A 61 -8.20 -12.29 -24.92
C GLN A 61 -6.69 -12.06 -24.94
N LYS A 62 -6.01 -12.58 -23.91
CA LYS A 62 -4.57 -12.79 -23.98
C LYS A 62 -4.38 -13.86 -25.05
N SER A 63 -4.19 -13.46 -26.31
CA SER A 63 -3.62 -14.35 -27.30
C SER A 63 -2.29 -14.82 -26.74
N ASP A 64 -2.12 -16.13 -26.69
CA ASP A 64 -0.98 -16.86 -26.20
C ASP A 64 0.32 -16.33 -26.81
N GLU A 65 0.98 -15.40 -26.12
CA GLU A 65 2.37 -15.07 -26.38
C GLU A 65 3.19 -16.21 -25.77
N PRO A 66 3.86 -17.04 -26.60
CA PRO A 66 4.51 -18.25 -26.15
C PRO A 66 5.56 -17.92 -25.10
N ALA A 67 5.54 -18.69 -24.01
CA ALA A 67 6.67 -18.79 -23.11
C ALA A 67 7.88 -19.25 -23.93
N GLN A 68 8.73 -18.31 -24.34
CA GLN A 68 10.05 -18.64 -24.85
C GLN A 68 10.89 -19.14 -23.68
N ASP A 69 10.85 -20.46 -23.54
CA ASP A 69 11.93 -21.27 -22.97
C ASP A 69 13.25 -20.83 -23.61
N LYS A 70 14.12 -20.22 -22.82
CA LYS A 70 15.55 -20.21 -23.09
C LYS A 70 16.21 -20.96 -21.95
N THR A 71 16.10 -22.28 -22.02
CA THR A 71 17.08 -23.15 -21.39
C THR A 71 18.47 -22.94 -22.02
N ALA A 72 19.49 -23.19 -21.18
CA ALA A 72 20.92 -23.36 -21.48
C ALA A 72 21.74 -22.07 -21.67
N ASP A 73 22.90 -21.83 -21.02
CA ASP A 73 23.86 -22.71 -20.34
C ASP A 73 24.63 -21.95 -19.22
N ALA A 74 25.14 -22.72 -18.26
CA ALA A 74 25.89 -22.33 -17.04
C ALA A 74 27.39 -22.01 -17.32
N PRO A 75 28.38 -22.04 -16.37
CA PRO A 75 28.40 -21.83 -14.91
C PRO A 75 29.52 -20.84 -14.42
N VAL A 76 29.50 -20.57 -13.11
CA VAL A 76 30.67 -20.43 -12.19
C VAL A 76 31.48 -19.11 -12.02
N SER A 77 31.49 -18.70 -10.74
CA SER A 77 32.54 -18.05 -9.92
C SER A 77 33.11 -16.67 -10.24
N SER A 78 32.95 -15.77 -9.28
CA SER A 78 34.07 -14.93 -8.80
C SER A 78 33.89 -14.64 -7.30
N PRO A 79 34.92 -14.85 -6.46
CA PRO A 79 34.84 -14.57 -5.03
C PRO A 79 34.91 -13.06 -4.75
N ARG A 80 34.17 -12.62 -3.72
CA ARG A 80 34.27 -11.28 -3.14
C ARG A 80 35.62 -11.11 -2.44
N PRO A 81 36.33 -9.98 -2.62
CA PRO A 81 37.45 -9.64 -1.74
C PRO A 81 36.91 -9.19 -0.37
N LEU A 82 37.61 -9.62 0.69
CA LEU A 82 37.39 -9.19 2.07
C LEU A 82 37.84 -7.73 2.27
N PRO A 83 37.27 -6.98 3.22
CA PRO A 83 37.75 -5.65 3.56
C PRO A 83 39.09 -5.72 4.30
N ALA A 84 40.03 -4.83 3.96
CA ALA A 84 41.23 -4.57 4.74
C ALA A 84 40.89 -3.72 5.97
N SER A 85 41.62 -3.99 7.05
CA SER A 85 41.53 -3.43 8.41
C SER A 85 41.49 -1.91 8.51
#